data_AF-A0A9E6JR98-F1
#
_entry.id   AF-A0A9E6JR98-F1
#
_cell.length_a   1.000
_cell.length_b   1.000
_cell.length_c   1.000
_cell.angle_alpha   90.00
_cell.angle_beta   90.00
_cell.angle_gamma   90.00
#
_symmetry.space_group_name_H-M   'P 1'
#
loop_
_entity.id
_entity.type
_entity.pdbx_description
1 polymer ?
#
loop_
_entity_poly.entity_id
_entity_poly.type
_entity_poly.pdbx_seq_one_letter_code
_entity_poly.pdbx_strand_id
1 'polypeptide(L)'
;SRQEELSLLLEEVLTLPPIISMRPDNRLRRVHYDWLEAGEHTQRTVARLSEQLRRFLDDKAWLENRRIMDILHEIETHALDLREDFLPPGAFMTLESSSANIELPLERALYRPPFRPLIAGVALDEGDAEIDTAVLYAQVVIDRAGLLRNIRMELQTRSQITLGEVVLRHPLQNGLAELVAYLQLAGEWPRTAVDEKEEEKIRWQSETGITRQASLPRIILLRN
;
A
#
# COMPACT_ATOMS: atom_id res chain seq x y z
N SER A 1 19.52 32.24 -16.87
CA SER A 1 19.02 30.88 -16.59
C SER A 1 20.14 30.03 -16.00
N ARG A 2 19.87 29.09 -15.08
CA ARG A 2 20.91 28.17 -14.53
C ARG A 2 21.64 27.36 -15.62
N GLN A 3 20.99 27.16 -16.77
CA GLN A 3 21.57 26.47 -17.94
C GLN A 3 22.62 27.32 -18.68
N GLU A 4 22.40 28.63 -18.79
CA GLU A 4 23.35 29.57 -19.41
C GLU A 4 24.59 29.71 -18.52
N GLU A 5 24.40 29.77 -17.21
CA GLU A 5 25.49 29.79 -16.22
C GLU A 5 26.36 28.53 -16.30
N LEU A 6 25.74 27.34 -16.35
CA LEU A 6 26.46 26.08 -16.54
C LEU A 6 27.22 26.04 -17.89
N SER A 7 26.62 26.60 -18.95
CA SER A 7 27.26 26.67 -20.27
C SER A 7 28.50 27.55 -20.26
N LEU A 8 28.41 28.71 -19.61
CA LEU A 8 29.54 29.63 -19.44
C LEU A 8 30.65 28.99 -18.61
N LEU A 9 30.31 28.31 -17.50
CA LEU A 9 31.27 27.61 -16.66
C LEU A 9 31.95 26.45 -17.39
N LEU A 10 31.21 25.69 -18.20
CA LEU A 10 31.77 24.62 -19.03
C LEU A 10 32.72 25.20 -20.10
N GLU A 11 32.38 26.35 -20.69
CA GLU A 11 33.24 27.03 -21.65
C GLU A 11 34.53 27.53 -20.99
N GLU A 12 34.43 28.12 -19.80
CA GLU A 12 35.57 28.59 -19.01
C GLU A 12 36.50 27.43 -18.64
N VAL A 13 35.96 26.33 -18.10
CA VAL A 13 36.73 25.14 -17.73
C VAL A 13 37.40 24.50 -18.95
N LEU A 14 36.71 24.39 -20.09
CA LEU A 14 37.26 23.77 -21.30
C LEU A 14 38.31 24.65 -22.01
N THR A 15 38.47 25.91 -21.61
CA THR A 15 39.56 26.79 -22.09
C THR A 15 40.81 26.77 -21.22
N LEU A 16 40.78 26.08 -20.07
CA LEU A 16 41.94 26.00 -19.18
C LEU A 16 43.10 25.21 -19.84
N PRO A 17 44.35 25.73 -19.79
CA PRO A 17 45.51 25.10 -20.44
C PRO A 17 45.76 23.62 -20.08
N PRO A 18 45.57 23.17 -18.82
CA PRO A 18 45.70 21.76 -18.45
C PRO A 18 44.62 20.84 -19.03
N ILE A 19 43.47 21.40 -19.40
CA ILE A 19 42.32 20.63 -19.90
C ILE A 19 42.40 20.54 -21.42
N ILE A 20 42.82 21.61 -22.10
CA ILE A 20 43.07 21.59 -23.55
C ILE A 20 44.12 20.52 -23.92
N SER A 21 45.16 20.34 -23.11
CA SER A 21 46.20 19.32 -23.32
C SER A 21 45.66 17.89 -23.25
N MET A 22 44.54 17.67 -22.56
CA MET A 22 43.85 16.38 -22.46
C MET A 22 42.97 16.06 -23.68
N ARG A 23 42.82 17.00 -24.63
CA ARG A 23 41.96 16.87 -25.84
C ARG A 23 40.53 16.38 -25.51
N PRO A 24 39.76 17.14 -24.71
CA PRO A 24 38.39 16.79 -24.39
C PRO A 24 37.51 16.75 -25.64
N ASP A 25 36.57 15.81 -25.66
CA ASP A 25 35.60 15.66 -26.75
C ASP A 25 34.68 16.90 -26.82
N ASN A 26 34.45 17.42 -28.02
CA ASN A 26 33.69 18.65 -28.25
C ASN A 26 32.20 18.49 -27.82
N ARG A 27 31.73 17.25 -27.69
CA ARG A 27 30.39 16.91 -27.19
C ARG A 27 30.16 17.37 -25.75
N LEU A 28 31.21 17.40 -24.91
CA LEU A 28 31.13 17.82 -23.49
C LEU A 28 30.58 19.24 -23.29
N ARG A 29 30.75 20.13 -24.28
CA ARG A 29 30.19 21.49 -24.27
C ARG A 29 28.66 21.51 -24.27
N ARG A 30 28.02 20.49 -24.84
CA ARG A 30 26.56 20.41 -25.02
C ARG A 30 25.91 19.27 -24.24
N VAL A 31 26.65 18.58 -23.37
CA VAL A 31 26.15 17.43 -22.58
C VAL A 31 24.92 17.76 -21.73
N HIS A 32 24.76 19.01 -21.29
CA HIS A 32 23.58 19.42 -20.53
C HIS A 32 22.27 19.35 -21.35
N TYR A 33 22.33 19.54 -22.67
CA TYR A 33 21.18 19.32 -23.57
C TYR A 33 20.86 17.83 -23.70
N ASP A 34 21.90 17.01 -23.92
CA ASP A 34 21.75 15.55 -24.04
C ASP A 34 21.19 14.92 -22.75
N TRP A 35 21.63 15.40 -21.58
CA TRP A 35 21.10 14.96 -20.28
C TRP A 35 19.65 15.42 -20.03
N LEU A 36 19.30 16.63 -20.46
CA LEU A 36 17.93 17.12 -20.35
C LEU A 36 16.99 16.30 -21.24
N GLU A 37 17.39 16.01 -22.47
CA GLU A 37 16.62 15.20 -23.41
C GLU A 37 16.43 13.76 -22.91
N ALA A 38 17.50 13.13 -22.38
CA ALA A 38 17.42 11.81 -21.77
C ALA A 38 16.52 11.80 -20.50
N GLY A 39 16.62 12.85 -19.69
CA GLY A 39 15.74 13.07 -18.53
C GLY A 39 14.27 13.22 -18.94
N GLU A 40 14.00 13.95 -20.01
CA GLU A 40 12.64 14.14 -20.50
C GLU A 40 12.06 12.84 -21.10
N HIS A 41 12.88 12.06 -21.81
CA HIS A 41 12.46 10.75 -22.33
C HIS A 41 12.09 9.76 -21.22
N THR A 42 12.90 9.69 -20.17
CA THR A 42 12.61 8.84 -19.00
C THR A 42 11.36 9.31 -18.26
N GLN A 43 11.20 10.62 -18.04
CA GLN A 43 9.99 11.18 -17.42
C GLN A 43 8.72 10.92 -18.25
N ARG A 44 8.78 11.07 -19.58
CA ARG A 44 7.65 10.73 -20.47
C ARG A 44 7.28 9.26 -20.39
N THR A 45 8.27 8.37 -20.29
CA THR A 45 8.03 6.93 -20.16
C THR A 45 7.35 6.59 -18.83
N VAL A 46 7.81 7.19 -17.72
CA VAL A 46 7.19 7.03 -16.40
C VAL A 46 5.76 7.56 -16.37
N ALA A 47 5.51 8.72 -16.97
CA ALA A 47 4.16 9.29 -17.08
C ALA A 47 3.22 8.35 -17.83
N ARG A 48 3.67 7.79 -18.97
CA ARG A 48 2.89 6.84 -19.77
C ARG A 48 2.58 5.55 -19.02
N LEU A 49 3.54 5.00 -18.27
CA LEU A 49 3.33 3.79 -17.45
C LEU A 49 2.32 4.05 -16.32
N SER A 50 2.43 5.21 -15.65
CA SER A 50 1.49 5.61 -14.60
C SER A 50 0.06 5.75 -15.14
N GLU A 51 -0.09 6.35 -16.31
CA GLU A 51 -1.39 6.50 -16.98
C GLU A 51 -1.99 5.15 -17.40
N GLN A 52 -1.16 4.23 -17.93
CA GLN A 52 -1.60 2.88 -18.27
C GLN A 52 -2.03 2.07 -17.04
N LEU A 53 -1.30 2.17 -15.93
CA LEU A 53 -1.65 1.48 -14.70
C LEU A 53 -2.98 1.99 -14.13
N ARG A 54 -3.19 3.31 -14.10
CA ARG A 54 -4.43 3.92 -13.65
C ARG A 54 -5.62 3.44 -14.50
N ARG A 55 -5.48 3.48 -15.82
CA ARG A 55 -6.54 3.02 -16.73
C ARG A 55 -6.87 1.54 -16.53
N PHE A 56 -5.86 0.69 -16.34
CA PHE A 56 -6.08 -0.73 -16.07
C PHE A 56 -6.79 -0.97 -14.73
N LEU A 57 -6.43 -0.23 -13.68
CA LEU A 57 -7.10 -0.31 -12.38
C LEU A 57 -8.55 0.17 -12.45
N ASP A 58 -8.80 1.27 -13.15
CA ASP A 58 -10.15 1.81 -13.35
C ASP A 58 -11.03 0.84 -14.15
N ASP A 59 -10.49 0.23 -15.21
CA ASP A 59 -11.18 -0.78 -16.02
C ASP A 59 -11.52 -2.03 -15.19
N LYS A 60 -10.59 -2.47 -14.31
CA LYS A 60 -10.82 -3.64 -13.44
C LYS A 60 -11.90 -3.36 -12.38
N ALA A 61 -11.85 -2.20 -11.74
CA ALA A 61 -12.84 -1.80 -10.74
C ALA A 61 -14.24 -1.70 -11.36
N TRP A 62 -14.33 -1.20 -12.60
CA TRP A 62 -15.59 -1.15 -13.33
C TRP A 62 -16.15 -2.55 -13.62
N LEU A 63 -15.31 -3.49 -14.07
CA LEU A 63 -15.72 -4.88 -14.32
C LEU A 63 -16.14 -5.62 -13.04
N GLU A 64 -15.44 -5.41 -11.92
CA GLU A 64 -15.81 -6.00 -10.63
C GLU A 64 -17.14 -5.45 -10.11
N ASN A 65 -17.34 -4.14 -10.17
CA ASN A 65 -18.62 -3.52 -9.77
C ASN A 65 -19.78 -4.01 -10.63
N ARG A 66 -19.55 -4.19 -11.94
CA ARG A 66 -20.54 -4.77 -12.83
C ARG A 66 -20.87 -6.22 -12.44
N ARG A 67 -19.84 -7.04 -12.19
CA ARG A 67 -20.02 -8.43 -11.75
C ARG A 67 -20.80 -8.54 -10.44
N ILE A 68 -20.55 -7.65 -9.47
CA ILE A 68 -21.31 -7.61 -8.21
C ILE A 68 -22.80 -7.37 -8.49
N MET A 69 -23.11 -6.41 -9.37
CA MET A 69 -24.49 -6.12 -9.74
C MET A 69 -25.15 -7.28 -10.49
N ASP A 70 -24.42 -7.96 -11.38
CA ASP A 70 -24.93 -9.12 -12.10
C ASP A 70 -25.27 -10.27 -11.14
N ILE A 71 -24.39 -10.56 -10.17
CA ILE A 71 -24.62 -11.58 -9.13
C ILE A 71 -25.85 -11.22 -8.27
N LEU A 72 -26.00 -9.94 -7.88
CA LEU A 72 -27.15 -9.51 -7.11
C LEU A 72 -28.47 -9.71 -7.87
N HIS A 73 -28.50 -9.36 -9.16
CA HIS A 73 -29.69 -9.59 -10.00
C HIS A 73 -29.97 -11.08 -10.20
N GLU A 74 -28.94 -11.91 -10.32
CA GLU A 74 -29.09 -13.36 -10.42
C GLU A 74 -29.70 -13.96 -9.14
N ILE A 75 -29.22 -13.53 -7.97
CA ILE A 75 -29.77 -13.92 -6.67
C ILE A 75 -31.22 -13.45 -6.53
N GLU A 76 -31.53 -12.20 -6.91
CA GLU A 76 -32.89 -11.67 -6.84
C GLU A 76 -33.84 -12.45 -7.76
N THR A 77 -33.41 -12.76 -8.97
CA THR A 77 -34.18 -13.56 -9.93
C THR A 77 -34.44 -14.96 -9.37
N HIS A 78 -33.41 -15.64 -8.86
CA HIS A 78 -33.56 -16.95 -8.23
C HIS A 78 -34.49 -16.92 -7.02
N ALA A 79 -34.42 -15.86 -6.20
CA ALA A 79 -35.29 -15.69 -5.04
C ALA A 79 -36.76 -15.45 -5.45
N LEU A 80 -36.99 -14.74 -6.56
CA LEU A 80 -38.34 -14.53 -7.11
C LEU A 80 -38.90 -15.80 -7.75
N ASP A 81 -38.08 -16.56 -8.49
CA ASP A 81 -38.48 -17.84 -9.10
C ASP A 81 -38.88 -18.87 -8.02
N LEU A 82 -38.08 -18.96 -6.94
CA LEU A 82 -38.38 -19.79 -5.77
C LEU A 82 -39.62 -19.35 -4.99
N ARG A 83 -40.13 -18.12 -5.21
CA ARG A 83 -41.36 -17.66 -4.57
C ARG A 83 -42.60 -18.32 -5.17
N GLU A 84 -42.56 -18.67 -6.46
CA GLU A 84 -43.69 -19.31 -7.14
C GLU A 84 -43.67 -20.85 -6.95
N ASP A 85 -42.48 -21.46 -6.89
CA ASP A 85 -42.31 -22.89 -6.67
C ASP A 85 -41.93 -23.24 -5.22
N PHE A 86 -42.95 -23.57 -4.43
CA PHE A 86 -42.86 -24.32 -3.17
C PHE A 86 -41.88 -23.76 -2.12
N LEU A 87 -42.37 -22.88 -1.25
CA LEU A 87 -41.91 -22.89 0.15
C LEU A 87 -42.26 -24.26 0.75
N PRO A 88 -41.29 -25.13 1.06
CA PRO A 88 -41.59 -26.41 1.69
C PRO A 88 -42.26 -26.13 3.04
N PRO A 89 -43.36 -26.80 3.39
CA PRO A 89 -43.92 -26.68 4.73
C PRO A 89 -42.90 -27.24 5.75
N GLY A 90 -42.14 -26.36 6.41
CA GLY A 90 -41.09 -26.71 7.34
C GLY A 90 -40.02 -25.61 7.49
N ALA A 91 -38.99 -25.88 8.31
CA ALA A 91 -37.84 -24.99 8.42
C ALA A 91 -36.97 -25.08 7.16
N PHE A 92 -37.04 -24.08 6.29
CA PHE A 92 -36.21 -23.97 5.07
C PHE A 92 -34.73 -23.75 5.38
N MET A 93 -34.45 -23.04 6.46
CA MET A 93 -33.10 -22.68 6.90
C MET A 93 -33.10 -22.54 8.42
N THR A 94 -32.07 -23.07 9.07
CA THR A 94 -31.78 -22.78 10.47
C THR A 94 -30.98 -21.50 10.54
N LEU A 95 -31.53 -20.48 11.19
CA LEU A 95 -30.77 -19.30 11.59
C LEU A 95 -30.21 -19.55 12.98
N GLU A 96 -28.93 -19.24 13.17
CA GLU A 96 -28.30 -19.19 14.50
C GLU A 96 -29.18 -18.29 15.40
N SER A 97 -29.64 -18.86 16.51
CA SER A 97 -30.43 -18.08 17.47
C SER A 97 -29.53 -17.04 18.12
N SER A 98 -30.08 -15.88 18.48
CA SER A 98 -29.38 -14.83 19.22
C SER A 98 -29.11 -15.23 20.69
N SER A 99 -28.42 -16.35 20.91
CA SER A 99 -28.04 -16.85 22.23
C SER A 99 -26.53 -16.70 22.43
N ALA A 100 -26.12 -16.33 23.63
CA ALA A 100 -24.70 -16.35 23.99
C ALA A 100 -24.22 -17.80 24.10
N ASN A 101 -23.14 -18.14 23.39
CA ASN A 101 -22.47 -19.43 23.56
C ASN A 101 -21.77 -19.44 24.93
N ILE A 102 -22.11 -20.40 25.80
CA ILE A 102 -21.51 -20.54 27.13
C ILE A 102 -20.37 -21.54 27.01
N GLU A 103 -19.13 -21.07 26.91
CA GLU A 103 -17.93 -21.91 26.90
C GLU A 103 -17.33 -22.01 28.30
N LEU A 104 -17.02 -23.22 28.76
CA LEU A 104 -16.38 -23.44 30.06
C LEU A 104 -14.87 -23.20 29.97
N PRO A 105 -14.22 -22.64 31.02
CA PRO A 105 -12.78 -22.39 31.02
C PRO A 105 -11.88 -23.61 30.75
N LEU A 106 -12.40 -24.82 30.96
CA LEU A 106 -11.70 -26.10 30.79
C LEU A 106 -11.94 -26.76 29.41
N GLU A 107 -12.79 -26.20 28.56
CA GLU A 107 -13.07 -26.74 27.22
C GLU A 107 -12.00 -26.34 26.19
N ARG A 108 -11.13 -25.39 26.55
CA ARG A 108 -10.00 -24.96 25.72
C ARG A 108 -8.81 -25.87 25.94
N ALA A 109 -8.38 -26.56 24.88
CA ALA A 109 -7.18 -27.39 24.89
C ALA A 109 -5.94 -26.57 25.29
N LEU A 110 -5.06 -27.18 26.10
CA LEU A 110 -3.78 -26.58 26.49
C LEU A 110 -2.89 -26.31 25.28
N TYR A 111 -2.04 -25.28 25.39
CA TYR A 111 -1.13 -24.83 24.34
C TYR A 111 -0.31 -26.00 23.74
N ARG A 112 -0.39 -26.17 22.41
CA ARG A 112 0.46 -27.08 21.63
C ARG A 112 1.49 -26.27 20.85
N PRO A 113 2.80 -26.54 21.00
CA PRO A 113 3.83 -25.83 20.26
C PRO A 113 3.74 -26.14 18.75
N PRO A 114 3.95 -25.13 17.88
CA PRO A 114 3.85 -25.30 16.42
C PRO A 114 5.04 -26.06 15.84
N PHE A 115 4.76 -27.01 14.93
CA PHE A 115 5.77 -27.78 14.21
C PHE A 115 6.53 -26.92 13.19
N ARG A 116 7.87 -27.01 13.14
CA ARG A 116 8.72 -26.31 12.16
C ARG A 116 9.33 -27.31 11.17
N PRO A 117 8.84 -27.37 9.92
CA PRO A 117 9.46 -28.20 8.89
C PRO A 117 10.76 -27.57 8.39
N LEU A 118 11.80 -28.38 8.20
CA LEU A 118 13.04 -28.02 7.52
C LEU A 118 12.90 -28.38 6.03
N ILE A 119 12.84 -27.37 5.15
CA ILE A 119 12.72 -27.58 3.70
C ILE A 119 14.13 -27.53 3.10
N ALA A 120 14.70 -28.69 2.78
CA ALA A 120 15.94 -28.79 2.02
C ALA A 120 15.63 -28.60 0.52
N GLY A 121 16.47 -27.84 -0.19
CA GLY A 121 16.26 -27.47 -1.60
C GLY A 121 16.10 -28.67 -2.52
N VAL A 122 14.86 -28.96 -2.90
CA VAL A 122 14.50 -29.91 -3.94
C VAL A 122 14.36 -29.12 -5.25
N ALA A 123 14.89 -29.68 -6.35
CA ALA A 123 14.71 -29.13 -7.69
C ALA A 123 13.22 -29.06 -8.02
N LEU A 124 12.75 -27.88 -8.45
CA LEU A 124 11.35 -27.62 -8.76
C LEU A 124 10.95 -28.42 -10.01
N ASP A 125 10.09 -29.41 -9.80
CA ASP A 125 9.32 -30.06 -10.86
C ASP A 125 8.06 -29.23 -11.11
N GLU A 126 7.66 -29.06 -12.36
CA GLU A 126 6.46 -28.30 -12.73
C GLU A 126 5.23 -29.14 -12.35
N GLY A 127 4.82 -29.00 -11.09
CA GLY A 127 3.75 -29.77 -10.49
C GLY A 127 2.38 -29.13 -10.75
N ASP A 128 1.52 -29.87 -11.44
CA ASP A 128 0.08 -29.65 -11.45
C ASP A 128 -0.44 -30.02 -10.04
N ALA A 129 -0.46 -29.04 -9.14
CA ALA A 129 -0.95 -29.18 -7.78
C ALA A 129 -2.02 -28.12 -7.54
N GLU A 130 -3.17 -28.54 -7.05
CA GLU A 130 -4.21 -27.66 -6.52
C GLU A 130 -3.63 -26.85 -5.35
N ILE A 131 -3.12 -25.66 -5.67
CA ILE A 131 -2.71 -24.65 -4.69
C ILE A 131 -3.99 -24.17 -4.00
N ASP A 132 -4.02 -24.19 -2.67
CA ASP A 132 -5.09 -23.56 -1.90
C ASP A 132 -5.04 -22.04 -2.12
N THR A 133 -5.86 -21.60 -3.08
CA THR A 133 -6.05 -20.21 -3.46
C THR A 133 -6.63 -19.36 -2.31
N ALA A 134 -7.04 -19.95 -1.17
CA ALA A 134 -7.51 -19.20 0.00
C ALA A 134 -6.53 -18.12 0.49
N VAL A 135 -5.22 -18.30 0.31
CA VAL A 135 -4.21 -17.28 0.66
C VAL A 135 -4.23 -16.06 -0.28
N LEU A 136 -4.67 -16.22 -1.53
CA LEU A 136 -4.95 -15.10 -2.45
C LEU A 136 -6.22 -14.32 -2.05
N TYR A 137 -7.10 -14.91 -1.24
CA TYR A 137 -8.35 -14.30 -0.76
C TYR A 137 -8.26 -13.73 0.66
N ALA A 138 -7.10 -13.80 1.32
CA ALA A 138 -6.87 -13.15 2.62
C ALA A 138 -6.74 -11.61 2.43
N GLN A 139 -7.86 -10.96 2.09
CA GLN A 139 -7.96 -9.51 2.05
C GLN A 139 -7.97 -8.97 3.49
N VAL A 140 -6.85 -8.41 3.92
CA VAL A 140 -6.81 -7.61 5.15
C VAL A 140 -7.56 -6.31 4.86
N VAL A 141 -8.83 -6.25 5.23
CA VAL A 141 -9.69 -5.07 5.09
C VAL A 141 -9.28 -4.04 6.14
N ILE A 142 -8.58 -2.99 5.72
CA ILE A 142 -8.20 -1.87 6.60
C ILE A 142 -9.31 -0.82 6.56
N ASP A 143 -9.86 -0.45 7.73
CA ASP A 143 -10.79 0.69 7.84
C ASP A 143 -10.04 2.03 7.69
N ARG A 144 -9.88 2.46 6.43
CA ARG A 144 -9.28 3.76 6.08
C ARG A 144 -10.03 4.94 6.74
N ALA A 145 -11.34 4.85 6.90
CA ALA A 145 -12.13 5.90 7.51
C ALA A 145 -11.83 6.02 9.01
N GLY A 146 -11.55 4.90 9.68
CA GLY A 146 -11.05 4.84 11.06
C GLY A 146 -9.72 5.55 11.24
N LEU A 147 -8.74 5.25 10.39
CA LEU A 147 -7.41 5.88 10.44
C LEU A 147 -7.51 7.41 10.22
N LEU A 148 -8.35 7.84 9.28
CA LEU A 148 -8.67 9.25 9.03
C LEU A 148 -9.27 9.95 10.25
N ARG A 149 -10.20 9.30 10.94
CA ARG A 149 -10.80 9.83 12.18
C ARG A 149 -9.75 10.03 13.26
N ASN A 150 -8.84 9.07 13.43
CA ASN A 150 -7.76 9.16 14.42
C ASN A 150 -6.84 10.36 14.15
N ILE A 151 -6.41 10.54 12.90
CA ILE A 151 -5.61 11.72 12.51
C ILE A 151 -6.37 13.02 12.77
N ARG A 152 -7.66 13.10 12.42
CA ARG A 152 -8.47 14.32 12.64
C ARG A 152 -8.67 14.62 14.11
N MET A 153 -8.93 13.63 14.96
CA MET A 153 -9.09 13.85 16.41
C MET A 153 -7.83 14.46 17.03
N GLU A 154 -6.65 13.96 16.65
CA GLU A 154 -5.39 14.50 17.14
C GLU A 154 -5.12 15.91 16.59
N LEU A 155 -5.44 16.15 15.32
CA LEU A 155 -5.36 17.48 14.71
C LEU A 155 -6.43 18.45 15.22
N GLN A 156 -7.46 18.02 15.96
CA GLN A 156 -8.41 18.92 16.63
C GLN A 156 -7.85 19.50 17.93
N THR A 157 -6.94 18.80 18.60
CA THR A 157 -6.29 19.29 19.82
C THR A 157 -4.94 19.95 19.56
N ARG A 158 -4.24 19.58 18.48
CA ARG A 158 -2.92 20.13 18.10
C ARG A 158 -2.92 20.78 16.72
N SER A 159 -2.02 21.74 16.48
CA SER A 159 -1.81 22.36 15.16
C SER A 159 -0.92 21.52 14.24
N GLN A 160 -0.09 20.65 14.81
CA GLN A 160 0.79 19.72 14.11
C GLN A 160 0.92 18.42 14.91
N ILE A 161 1.04 17.28 14.22
CA ILE A 161 1.34 15.99 14.83
C ILE A 161 2.23 15.15 13.92
N THR A 162 3.16 14.37 14.49
CA THR A 162 3.97 13.42 13.71
C THR A 162 3.21 12.10 13.54
N LEU A 163 3.52 11.36 12.48
CA LEU A 163 2.93 10.05 12.28
C LEU A 163 3.30 9.07 13.41
N GLY A 164 4.52 9.15 13.95
CA GLY A 164 4.89 8.34 15.11
C GLY A 164 4.09 8.67 16.38
N GLU A 165 3.77 9.95 16.61
CA GLU A 165 2.89 10.35 17.73
C GLU A 165 1.46 9.82 17.57
N VAL A 166 0.92 9.81 16.35
CA VAL A 166 -0.40 9.22 16.06
C VAL A 166 -0.39 7.73 16.37
N VAL A 167 0.64 7.01 15.93
CA VAL A 167 0.77 5.56 16.15
C VAL A 167 1.00 5.22 17.63
N LEU A 168 1.68 6.08 18.39
CA LEU A 168 1.84 5.93 19.85
C LEU A 168 0.51 6.04 20.60
N ARG A 169 -0.41 6.88 20.13
CA ARG A 169 -1.72 7.12 20.76
C ARG A 169 -2.77 6.13 20.29
N HIS A 170 -2.70 5.76 19.01
CA HIS A 170 -3.59 4.82 18.34
C HIS A 170 -2.73 3.64 17.84
N PRO A 171 -2.46 2.63 18.69
CA PRO A 171 -1.60 1.51 18.34
C PRO A 171 -2.17 0.75 17.14
N LEU A 172 -1.28 0.32 16.25
CA LEU A 172 -1.64 -0.42 15.04
C LEU A 172 -2.26 -1.77 15.40
N GLN A 173 -3.44 -2.06 14.87
CA GLN A 173 -4.13 -3.35 15.08
C GLN A 173 -3.72 -4.37 14.02
N ASN A 174 -3.69 -3.94 12.75
CA ASN A 174 -3.28 -4.77 11.61
C ASN A 174 -1.80 -4.57 11.22
N GLY A 175 -1.01 -3.96 12.10
CA GLY A 175 0.44 -3.83 11.95
C GLY A 175 0.90 -3.06 10.70
N LEU A 176 1.71 -3.70 9.83
CA LEU A 176 2.33 -3.04 8.68
C LEU A 176 1.30 -2.53 7.67
N ALA A 177 0.20 -3.25 7.50
CA ALA A 177 -0.84 -2.91 6.56
C ALA A 177 -1.45 -1.53 6.91
N GLU A 178 -1.74 -1.30 8.19
CA GLU A 178 -2.18 0.01 8.69
C GLU A 178 -1.10 1.08 8.57
N LEU A 179 0.18 0.75 8.82
CA LEU A 179 1.26 1.71 8.66
C LEU A 179 1.35 2.22 7.21
N VAL A 180 1.24 1.32 6.23
CA VAL A 180 1.22 1.67 4.80
C VAL A 180 -0.02 2.49 4.46
N ALA A 181 -1.18 2.17 5.03
CA ALA A 181 -2.39 2.97 4.86
C ALA A 181 -2.24 4.38 5.46
N TYR A 182 -1.61 4.52 6.62
CA TYR A 182 -1.27 5.81 7.22
C TYR A 182 -0.31 6.64 6.34
N LEU A 183 0.69 6.01 5.72
CA LEU A 183 1.60 6.66 4.77
C LEU A 183 0.86 7.14 3.52
N GLN A 184 -0.03 6.32 2.97
CA GLN A 184 -0.86 6.72 1.83
C GLN A 184 -1.77 7.91 2.19
N LEU A 185 -2.42 7.86 3.36
CA LEU A 185 -3.24 8.95 3.89
C LEU A 185 -2.45 10.24 4.11
N ALA A 186 -1.19 10.14 4.56
CA ALA A 186 -0.31 11.29 4.70
C ALA A 186 0.07 11.90 3.33
N GLY A 187 0.23 11.09 2.29
CA GLY A 187 0.46 11.57 0.92
C GLY A 187 -0.75 12.27 0.29
N GLU A 188 -1.97 11.88 0.69
CA GLU A 188 -3.22 12.50 0.24
C GLU A 188 -3.62 13.74 1.08
N TRP A 189 -2.93 14.01 2.19
CA TRP A 189 -3.28 15.11 3.09
C TRP A 189 -2.82 16.48 2.51
N PRO A 190 -3.64 17.55 2.60
CA PRO A 190 -3.34 18.83 1.93
C PRO A 190 -2.11 19.56 2.46
N ARG A 191 -1.75 19.34 3.74
CA ARG A 191 -0.61 19.98 4.40
C ARG A 191 0.23 18.96 5.15
N THR A 192 1.07 18.26 4.40
CA THR A 192 2.06 17.33 4.94
C THR A 192 3.46 17.89 4.73
N ALA A 193 4.28 17.90 5.78
CA ALA A 193 5.69 18.19 5.69
C ALA A 193 6.46 16.90 6.00
N VAL A 194 7.39 16.53 5.13
CA VAL A 194 8.28 15.38 5.33
C VAL A 194 9.67 15.93 5.64
N ASP A 195 10.21 15.57 6.80
CA ASP A 195 11.59 15.85 7.14
C ASP A 195 12.44 14.60 6.86
N GLU A 196 13.20 14.66 5.76
CA GLU A 196 14.08 13.57 5.32
C GLU A 196 15.36 13.47 6.17
N LYS A 197 15.65 14.46 7.04
CA LYS A 197 16.86 14.47 7.88
C LYS A 197 16.69 13.71 9.19
N GLU A 198 15.46 13.56 9.68
CA GLU A 198 15.16 12.81 10.90
C GLU A 198 14.41 11.52 10.56
N GLU A 199 14.96 10.38 10.99
CA GLU A 199 14.26 9.09 10.92
C GLU A 199 13.45 8.84 12.18
N GLU A 200 12.15 8.58 12.02
CA GLU A 200 11.24 8.17 13.07
C GLU A 200 11.10 6.63 13.06
N LYS A 201 11.27 6.02 14.23
CA LYS A 201 11.21 4.55 14.41
C LYS A 201 9.86 4.17 15.00
N ILE A 202 8.99 3.59 14.17
CA ILE A 202 7.67 3.13 14.60
C ILE A 202 7.74 1.64 14.92
N ARG A 203 7.34 1.27 16.15
CA ARG A 203 7.27 -0.11 16.62
C ARG A 203 5.83 -0.53 16.78
N TRP A 204 5.48 -1.71 16.28
CA TRP A 204 4.18 -2.31 16.50
C TRP A 204 4.32 -3.81 16.74
N GLN A 205 3.31 -4.41 17.36
CA GLN A 205 3.21 -5.86 17.48
C GLN A 205 2.34 -6.38 16.34
N SER A 206 2.88 -7.33 15.57
CA SER A 206 2.10 -8.08 14.58
C SER A 206 1.13 -9.01 15.32
N GLU A 207 0.03 -9.44 14.67
CA GLU A 207 -0.86 -10.49 15.20
C GLU A 207 -0.11 -11.76 15.64
N THR A 208 1.04 -12.04 15.03
CA THR A 208 1.91 -13.16 15.37
C THR A 208 2.78 -12.92 16.63
N GLY A 209 2.53 -11.85 17.40
CA GLY A 209 3.25 -11.48 18.62
C GLY A 209 4.68 -10.95 18.40
N ILE A 210 5.10 -10.77 17.16
CA ILE A 210 6.44 -10.27 16.82
C ILE A 210 6.40 -8.74 16.84
N THR A 211 7.21 -8.13 17.71
CA THR A 211 7.46 -6.69 17.67
C THR A 211 8.29 -6.37 16.43
N ARG A 212 7.67 -5.71 15.45
CA ARG A 212 8.33 -5.22 14.24
C ARG A 212 8.59 -3.72 14.37
N GLN A 213 9.64 -3.27 13.70
CA GLN A 213 10.05 -1.87 13.68
C GLN A 213 10.23 -1.42 12.23
N ALA A 214 9.67 -0.27 11.87
CA ALA A 214 9.96 0.42 10.62
C ALA A 214 10.69 1.73 10.91
N SER A 215 11.68 2.04 10.07
CA SER A 215 12.28 3.37 9.98
C SER A 215 11.62 4.11 8.82
N LEU A 216 11.10 5.30 9.08
CA LEU A 216 10.56 6.20 8.05
C LEU A 216 11.05 7.63 8.31
N PRO A 217 11.19 8.47 7.27
CA PRO A 217 11.44 9.88 7.46
C PRO A 217 10.30 10.49 8.29
N ARG A 218 10.60 11.49 9.10
CA ARG A 218 9.62 12.10 10.00
C ARG A 218 8.52 12.79 9.20
N ILE A 219 7.30 12.28 9.31
CA ILE A 219 6.13 12.82 8.61
C ILE A 219 5.33 13.67 9.57
N ILE A 220 5.16 14.95 9.25
CA ILE A 220 4.42 15.94 10.04
C ILE A 220 3.13 16.27 9.29
N LEU A 221 2.01 16.04 9.96
CA LEU A 221 0.68 16.39 9.49
C LEU A 221 0.28 17.71 10.15
N LEU A 222 -0.16 18.67 9.36
CA LEU A 222 -0.60 19.99 9.82
C LEU A 222 -2.12 20.10 9.79
N ARG A 223 -2.67 20.92 10.69
CA ARG A 223 -4.09 21.28 10.66
C ARG A 223 -4.38 22.10 9.40
N ASN A 224 -5.49 21.76 8.73
CA ASN A 224 -6.05 22.57 7.65
C ASN A 224 -6.46 23.96 8.16
#